data_AF-A0A653MHW0-F1
#
_entry.id   AF-A0A653MHW0-F1
#
_cell.length_a   1.000
_cell.length_b   1.000
_cell.length_c   1.000
_cell.angle_alpha   90.00
_cell.angle_beta   90.00
_cell.angle_gamma   90.00
#
_symmetry.space_group_name_H-M   'P 1'
#
loop_
_entity.id
_entity.type
_entity.pdbx_description
1 polymer ?
#
loop_
_entity_poly.entity_id
_entity_poly.type
_entity_poly.pdbx_seq_one_letter_code
_entity_poly.pdbx_strand_id
1 'polypeptide(L)'
;MKKLIILLPIFIYSVFIAQNKIVNPAKFEFSQKTNDVVCGLHGDVKVSLNDGNDKYTDVYFEYMSSKSEFDKLGYEKIDRMITLSRDALLRNLKNKYSFNPKKVAVSYDESLNAWAIIWEYVANNSYGAEVVGNQVILYNDDLQRIEI
;
A
#
# COMPACT_ATOMS: atom_id res chain seq x y z
N MET A 1 67.20 -36.67 28.86
CA MET A 1 67.83 -35.34 28.74
C MET A 1 67.30 -34.67 27.48
N LYS A 2 66.82 -33.40 27.60
CA LYS A 2 66.95 -32.28 26.63
C LYS A 2 66.43 -32.52 25.19
N LYS A 3 65.53 -31.74 24.57
CA LYS A 3 64.88 -30.41 24.73
C LYS A 3 63.61 -30.49 23.84
N LEU A 4 62.40 -30.09 24.26
CA LEU A 4 61.83 -28.74 24.38
C LEU A 4 61.96 -27.86 23.12
N ILE A 5 60.93 -27.92 22.25
CA ILE A 5 60.43 -26.79 21.45
C ILE A 5 58.90 -26.94 21.45
N ILE A 6 58.22 -26.20 22.33
CA ILE A 6 56.75 -26.07 22.31
C ILE A 6 56.43 -24.76 21.59
N LEU A 7 55.59 -24.90 20.57
CA LEU A 7 55.06 -23.87 19.69
C LEU A 7 54.28 -22.78 20.44
N LEU A 8 54.30 -21.59 19.83
CA LEU A 8 53.69 -20.33 20.24
C LEU A 8 52.28 -20.44 20.87
N PRO A 9 51.94 -19.54 21.82
CA PRO A 9 50.59 -19.40 22.32
C PRO A 9 49.69 -18.72 21.28
N ILE A 10 48.90 -19.53 20.57
CA ILE A 10 47.63 -19.10 20.00
C ILE A 10 46.70 -18.91 21.20
N PHE A 11 46.40 -17.68 21.64
CA PHE A 11 45.14 -17.34 22.36
C PHE A 11 45.10 -15.88 22.85
N ILE A 12 45.36 -14.88 22.01
CA ILE A 12 44.91 -13.51 22.33
C ILE A 12 44.52 -12.81 21.03
N TYR A 13 43.32 -13.09 20.50
CA TYR A 13 42.57 -12.16 19.64
C TYR A 13 41.10 -12.61 19.43
N SER A 14 40.53 -13.36 20.37
CA SER A 14 39.11 -13.72 20.34
C SER A 14 38.24 -12.74 21.13
N VAL A 15 38.61 -11.45 21.17
CA VAL A 15 37.69 -10.38 21.60
C VAL A 15 38.06 -9.09 20.87
N PHE A 16 37.93 -9.06 19.54
CA PHE A 16 37.74 -7.79 18.85
C PHE A 16 36.73 -7.97 17.71
N ILE A 17 35.47 -7.78 18.10
CA ILE A 17 34.49 -6.99 17.34
C ILE A 17 34.15 -7.57 15.95
N ALA A 18 33.10 -8.40 15.96
CA ALA A 18 31.89 -8.17 15.17
C ALA A 18 32.04 -7.17 14.02
N GLN A 19 32.61 -7.61 12.90
CA GLN A 19 32.50 -6.91 11.63
C GLN A 19 31.83 -7.82 10.62
N ASN A 20 30.58 -7.44 10.32
CA ASN A 20 29.88 -7.69 9.08
C ASN A 20 29.79 -9.16 8.65
N LYS A 21 28.97 -9.93 9.39
CA LYS A 21 28.13 -10.90 8.69
C LYS A 21 27.25 -10.11 7.73
N ILE A 22 27.65 -10.11 6.46
CA ILE A 22 26.80 -9.83 5.33
C ILE A 22 25.58 -10.75 5.49
N VAL A 23 24.51 -10.22 6.08
CA VAL A 23 23.19 -10.80 5.93
C VAL A 23 22.87 -10.51 4.48
N ASN A 24 23.11 -11.50 3.63
CA ASN A 24 22.62 -11.52 2.27
C ASN A 24 21.14 -11.13 2.38
N PRO A 25 20.70 -9.94 1.92
CA PRO A 25 19.28 -9.62 1.93
C PRO A 25 18.67 -10.75 1.12
N ALA A 26 17.79 -11.52 1.75
CA ALA A 26 17.10 -12.61 1.09
C ALA A 26 16.72 -12.11 -0.29
N LYS A 27 17.27 -12.73 -1.34
CA LYS A 27 16.82 -12.48 -2.70
C LYS A 27 15.31 -12.68 -2.63
N PHE A 28 14.57 -11.58 -2.65
CA PHE A 28 13.16 -11.59 -2.98
C PHE A 28 13.13 -12.00 -4.44
N GLU A 29 13.18 -13.31 -4.67
CA GLU A 29 12.77 -13.88 -5.94
C GLU A 29 11.29 -13.59 -6.03
N PHE A 30 10.93 -12.54 -6.78
CA PHE A 30 9.60 -12.40 -7.34
C PHE A 30 9.37 -13.61 -8.25
N SER A 31 9.02 -14.73 -7.64
CA SER A 31 8.25 -15.77 -8.31
C SER A 31 6.92 -15.09 -8.62
N GLN A 32 6.80 -14.48 -9.80
CA GLN A 32 5.49 -14.22 -10.39
C GLN A 32 4.82 -15.59 -10.54
N LYS A 33 4.14 -16.01 -9.48
CA LYS A 33 3.06 -16.99 -9.61
C LYS A 33 2.01 -16.26 -10.43
N THR A 34 2.08 -16.44 -11.73
CA THR A 34 0.95 -16.25 -12.65
C THR A 34 -0.10 -17.33 -12.34
N ASN A 35 -0.61 -17.34 -11.12
CA ASN A 35 -1.64 -18.26 -10.69
C ASN A 35 -2.82 -17.41 -10.26
N ASP A 36 -3.92 -17.64 -10.99
CA ASP A 36 -5.28 -17.17 -10.76
C ASP A 36 -5.56 -15.70 -11.08
N VAL A 37 -5.72 -15.46 -12.38
CA VAL A 37 -6.56 -14.41 -13.01
C VAL A 37 -6.82 -13.21 -12.11
N VAL A 38 -5.94 -12.22 -12.20
CA VAL A 38 -6.26 -10.83 -11.82
C VAL A 38 -7.37 -10.37 -12.76
N CYS A 39 -8.63 -10.45 -12.33
CA CYS A 39 -9.74 -9.81 -13.03
C CYS A 39 -9.67 -8.31 -12.71
N GLY A 40 -8.77 -7.63 -13.39
CA GLY A 40 -8.53 -6.21 -13.19
C GLY A 40 -9.04 -5.39 -14.37
N LEU A 41 -9.71 -4.29 -14.05
CA LEU A 41 -10.02 -3.25 -15.01
C LEU A 41 -8.83 -2.29 -15.01
N HIS A 42 -8.06 -2.27 -16.10
CA HIS A 42 -6.80 -1.53 -16.20
C HIS A 42 -6.98 -0.13 -16.80
N GLY A 43 -6.52 0.87 -16.05
CA GLY A 43 -5.97 2.16 -16.51
C GLY A 43 -6.92 3.20 -17.10
N ASP A 44 -7.78 2.81 -18.04
CA ASP A 44 -8.40 3.76 -18.98
C ASP A 44 -9.89 4.03 -18.72
N VAL A 45 -10.49 3.36 -17.73
CA VAL A 45 -11.89 3.59 -17.40
C VAL A 45 -12.02 4.75 -16.44
N LYS A 46 -12.91 5.68 -16.80
CA LYS A 46 -13.29 6.80 -15.95
C LYS A 46 -14.65 6.56 -15.35
N VAL A 47 -14.79 6.90 -14.08
CA VAL A 47 -16.06 6.87 -13.35
C VAL A 47 -16.31 8.25 -12.78
N SER A 48 -17.58 8.67 -12.80
CA SER A 48 -18.01 9.93 -12.23
C SER A 48 -18.18 9.76 -10.72
N LEU A 49 -17.31 10.41 -9.93
CA LEU A 49 -17.34 10.37 -8.46
C LEU A 49 -17.55 11.75 -7.87
N ASN A 50 -18.21 11.81 -6.71
CA ASN A 50 -18.31 13.04 -5.95
C ASN A 50 -16.94 13.39 -5.33
N ASP A 51 -16.47 14.60 -5.59
CA ASP A 51 -15.19 15.16 -5.17
C ASP A 51 -15.17 15.65 -3.70
N GLY A 52 -16.21 15.39 -2.92
CA GLY A 52 -16.34 15.86 -1.54
C GLY A 52 -16.78 17.32 -1.40
N ASN A 53 -17.01 18.03 -2.51
CA ASN A 53 -17.53 19.40 -2.57
C ASN A 53 -18.86 19.48 -3.35
N ASP A 54 -19.64 18.40 -3.32
CA ASP A 54 -20.92 18.25 -4.03
C ASP A 54 -20.80 18.41 -5.56
N LYS A 55 -19.61 18.20 -6.11
CA LYS A 55 -19.37 18.16 -7.55
C LYS A 55 -18.97 16.77 -7.97
N TYR A 56 -19.44 16.36 -9.14
CA TYR A 56 -18.99 15.12 -9.77
C TYR A 56 -17.80 15.41 -10.69
N THR A 57 -16.81 14.55 -10.64
CA THR A 57 -15.62 14.61 -11.50
C THR A 57 -15.30 13.23 -12.05
N ASP A 58 -14.76 13.19 -13.27
CA ASP A 58 -14.28 11.96 -13.88
C ASP A 58 -12.94 11.57 -13.27
N VAL A 59 -12.89 10.38 -12.67
CA VAL A 59 -11.73 9.84 -11.97
C VAL A 59 -11.33 8.53 -12.64
N TYR A 60 -10.04 8.31 -12.84
CA TYR A 60 -9.55 7.01 -13.32
C TYR A 60 -9.83 5.93 -12.27
N PHE A 61 -10.49 4.85 -12.69
CA PHE A 61 -10.83 3.74 -11.82
C PHE A 61 -10.02 2.52 -12.19
N GLU A 62 -9.36 1.95 -11.18
CA GLU A 62 -8.72 0.66 -11.28
C GLU A 62 -9.28 -0.29 -10.24
N TYR A 63 -9.31 -1.55 -10.63
CA TYR A 63 -9.74 -2.62 -9.76
C TYR A 63 -8.76 -3.79 -9.87
N MET A 64 -8.42 -4.40 -8.74
CA MET A 64 -7.49 -5.53 -8.69
C MET A 64 -7.89 -6.53 -7.60
N SER A 65 -8.27 -7.74 -7.98
CA SER A 65 -8.52 -8.84 -7.04
C SER A 65 -8.42 -10.19 -7.73
N SER A 66 -8.55 -11.26 -6.95
CA SER A 66 -8.85 -12.59 -7.48
C SER A 66 -10.32 -12.69 -7.90
N LYS A 67 -10.61 -13.52 -8.91
CA LYS A 67 -11.97 -13.73 -9.44
C LYS A 67 -12.99 -14.04 -8.34
N SER A 68 -12.63 -14.88 -7.37
CA SER A 68 -13.51 -15.25 -6.27
C SER A 68 -13.91 -14.06 -5.40
N GLU A 69 -13.04 -13.06 -5.25
CA GLU A 69 -13.32 -11.86 -4.45
C GLU A 69 -14.09 -10.82 -5.27
N PHE A 70 -13.81 -10.72 -6.57
CA PHE A 70 -14.61 -9.92 -7.48
C PHE A 70 -16.07 -10.38 -7.54
N ASP A 71 -16.31 -11.69 -7.67
CA ASP A 71 -17.67 -12.25 -7.76
C ASP A 71 -18.50 -12.00 -6.48
N LYS A 72 -17.85 -11.71 -5.35
CA LYS A 72 -18.50 -11.33 -4.08
C LYS A 72 -18.86 -9.84 -3.99
N LEU A 73 -18.34 -9.00 -4.88
CA LEU A 73 -18.53 -7.56 -4.84
C LEU A 73 -19.68 -7.10 -5.75
N GLY A 74 -20.69 -6.49 -5.15
CA GLY A 74 -21.64 -5.64 -5.88
C GLY A 74 -21.09 -4.24 -6.11
N TYR A 75 -21.59 -3.56 -7.15
CA TYR A 75 -21.32 -2.14 -7.42
C TYR A 75 -21.52 -1.27 -6.17
N GLU A 76 -22.61 -1.49 -5.43
CA GLU A 76 -22.94 -0.76 -4.19
C GLU A 76 -21.84 -0.84 -3.13
N LYS A 77 -21.17 -1.99 -3.02
CA LYS A 77 -20.10 -2.18 -2.05
C LYS A 77 -18.84 -1.44 -2.48
N ILE A 78 -18.51 -1.45 -3.77
CA ILE A 78 -17.40 -0.67 -4.32
C ILE A 78 -17.64 0.82 -4.11
N ASP A 79 -18.83 1.31 -4.45
CA ASP A 79 -19.21 2.71 -4.24
C ASP A 79 -19.14 3.13 -2.76
N ARG A 80 -19.62 2.26 -1.86
CA ARG A 80 -19.51 2.49 -0.40
C ARG A 80 -18.05 2.55 0.06
N MET A 81 -17.17 1.65 -0.40
CA MET A 81 -15.75 1.66 -0.05
C MET A 81 -15.07 2.96 -0.53
N ILE A 82 -15.35 3.38 -1.75
CA ILE A 82 -14.83 4.64 -2.33
C ILE A 82 -15.35 5.83 -1.52
N THR A 83 -16.65 5.89 -1.25
CA THR A 83 -17.27 7.00 -0.50
C THR A 83 -16.69 7.11 0.91
N LEU A 84 -16.65 6.01 1.67
CA LEU A 84 -16.16 6.06 3.04
C LEU A 84 -14.66 6.35 3.13
N SER A 85 -13.86 5.82 2.20
CA SER A 85 -12.42 6.11 2.13
C SER A 85 -12.15 7.57 1.73
N ARG A 86 -12.92 8.14 0.79
CA ARG A 86 -12.87 9.57 0.48
C ARG A 86 -13.19 10.41 1.72
N ASP A 87 -14.26 10.09 2.43
CA ASP A 87 -14.65 10.86 3.62
C ASP A 87 -13.59 10.76 4.73
N ALA A 88 -12.95 9.59 4.88
CA ALA A 88 -11.81 9.39 5.77
C ALA A 88 -10.61 10.25 5.36
N LEU A 89 -10.28 10.28 4.07
CA LEU A 89 -9.23 11.12 3.51
C LEU A 89 -9.49 12.61 3.77
N LEU A 90 -10.70 13.10 3.47
CA LEU A 90 -11.08 14.50 3.62
C LEU A 90 -11.00 14.98 5.08
N ARG A 91 -11.23 14.10 6.06
CA ARG A 91 -11.06 14.43 7.50
C ARG A 91 -9.61 14.74 7.87
N ASN A 92 -8.65 14.15 7.16
CA ASN A 92 -7.22 14.33 7.43
C ASN A 92 -6.58 15.44 6.59
N LEU A 93 -7.27 15.91 5.54
CA LEU A 93 -6.78 16.99 4.70
C LEU A 93 -7.00 18.35 5.34
N LYS A 94 -5.92 19.12 5.50
CA LYS A 94 -5.98 20.49 6.05
C LYS A 94 -6.87 21.41 5.22
N ASN A 95 -6.86 21.28 3.89
CA ASN A 95 -7.70 22.06 2.97
C ASN A 95 -8.61 21.16 2.14
N LYS A 96 -9.53 20.45 2.80
CA LYS A 96 -10.47 19.53 2.15
C LYS A 96 -11.21 20.10 0.93
N TYR A 97 -11.51 21.41 0.91
CA TYR A 97 -12.21 22.06 -0.20
C TYR A 97 -11.39 22.19 -1.50
N SER A 98 -10.09 21.95 -1.43
CA SER A 98 -9.19 21.92 -2.59
C SER A 98 -8.94 20.52 -3.12
N PHE A 99 -9.53 19.50 -2.50
CA PHE A 99 -9.37 18.12 -2.91
C PHE A 99 -9.92 17.91 -4.32
N ASN A 100 -9.09 17.32 -5.18
CA ASN A 100 -9.39 17.02 -6.57
C ASN A 100 -8.88 15.61 -6.89
N PRO A 101 -9.74 14.58 -6.82
CA PRO A 101 -9.34 13.20 -7.07
C PRO A 101 -8.99 13.00 -8.54
N LYS A 102 -7.89 12.27 -8.80
CA LYS A 102 -7.41 11.95 -10.15
C LYS A 102 -7.57 10.48 -10.48
N LYS A 103 -7.29 9.63 -9.50
CA LYS A 103 -7.41 8.18 -9.62
C LYS A 103 -7.86 7.58 -8.30
N VAL A 104 -8.68 6.53 -8.39
CA VAL A 104 -8.99 5.64 -7.28
C VAL A 104 -8.83 4.19 -7.73
N ALA A 105 -8.09 3.41 -6.96
CA ALA A 105 -7.93 1.98 -7.17
C ALA A 105 -8.49 1.20 -5.99
N VAL A 106 -9.21 0.12 -6.27
CA VAL A 106 -9.71 -0.82 -5.26
C VAL A 106 -9.00 -2.14 -5.44
N SER A 107 -8.18 -2.50 -4.46
CA SER A 107 -7.37 -3.72 -4.48
C SER A 107 -7.76 -4.63 -3.31
N TYR A 108 -7.84 -5.93 -3.55
CA TYR A 108 -7.90 -6.90 -2.46
C TYR A 108 -6.49 -7.32 -2.02
N ASP A 109 -6.24 -7.36 -0.72
CA ASP A 109 -5.03 -7.95 -0.15
C ASP A 109 -5.39 -9.24 0.59
N GLU A 110 -5.02 -10.38 0.02
CA GLU A 110 -5.28 -11.71 0.59
C GLU A 110 -4.52 -11.93 1.91
N SER A 111 -3.37 -11.29 2.12
CA SER A 111 -2.57 -11.45 3.34
C SER A 111 -3.19 -10.76 4.54
N LEU A 112 -3.88 -9.64 4.31
CA LEU A 112 -4.58 -8.87 5.33
C LEU A 112 -6.07 -9.19 5.41
N ASN A 113 -6.59 -9.99 4.46
CA ASN A 113 -8.01 -10.26 4.29
C ASN A 113 -8.83 -8.96 4.30
N ALA A 114 -8.35 -7.96 3.55
CA ALA A 114 -8.88 -6.60 3.57
C ALA A 114 -8.84 -5.96 2.18
N TRP A 115 -9.72 -4.98 1.97
CA TRP A 115 -9.71 -4.14 0.76
C TRP A 115 -8.84 -2.91 1.00
N ALA A 116 -7.92 -2.64 0.08
CA ALA A 116 -7.15 -1.41 0.03
C ALA A 116 -7.75 -0.47 -1.02
N ILE A 117 -8.08 0.75 -0.60
CA ILE A 117 -8.53 1.81 -1.49
C ILE A 117 -7.39 2.83 -1.61
N ILE A 118 -6.88 2.98 -2.82
CA ILE A 118 -5.72 3.80 -3.12
C ILE A 118 -6.20 5.04 -3.86
N TRP A 119 -5.91 6.21 -3.31
CA TRP A 119 -6.27 7.51 -3.87
C TRP A 119 -5.03 8.23 -4.38
N GLU A 120 -5.11 8.71 -5.62
CA GLU A 120 -4.25 9.77 -6.15
C GLU A 120 -5.10 11.03 -6.32
N TYR A 121 -4.63 12.13 -5.77
CA TYR A 121 -5.36 13.39 -5.78
C TYR A 121 -4.42 14.58 -5.78
N VAL A 122 -5.02 15.73 -6.05
CA VAL A 122 -4.38 17.03 -5.92
C VAL A 122 -5.11 17.80 -4.82
N ALA A 123 -4.39 18.50 -3.96
CA ALA A 123 -4.96 19.36 -2.92
C ALA A 123 -3.98 20.49 -2.56
N ASN A 124 -4.47 21.54 -1.92
CA ASN A 124 -3.64 22.63 -1.42
C ASN A 124 -3.06 22.32 -0.04
N ASN A 125 -1.76 22.59 0.15
CA ASN A 125 -1.12 22.54 1.45
C ASN A 125 -1.49 23.76 2.33
N SER A 126 -1.00 23.82 3.57
CA SER A 126 -1.29 24.93 4.52
C SER A 126 -0.92 26.33 4.01
N TYR A 127 -0.08 26.43 2.99
CA TYR A 127 0.37 27.69 2.40
C TYR A 127 -0.37 28.03 1.09
N GLY A 128 -1.37 27.21 0.70
CA GLY A 128 -2.15 27.40 -0.51
C GLY A 128 -1.49 26.88 -1.79
N ALA A 129 -0.33 26.23 -1.70
CA ALA A 129 0.33 25.63 -2.85
C ALA A 129 -0.26 24.24 -3.16
N GLU A 130 -0.45 23.97 -4.45
CA GLU A 130 -0.95 22.70 -4.95
C GLU A 130 0.09 21.58 -4.73
N VAL A 131 -0.36 20.44 -4.20
CA VAL A 131 0.45 19.24 -3.97
C VAL A 131 -0.28 17.99 -4.45
N VAL A 132 0.49 17.04 -4.97
CA VAL A 132 0.00 15.69 -5.30
C VAL A 132 0.04 14.83 -4.04
N GLY A 133 -1.10 14.22 -3.71
CA GLY A 133 -1.25 13.29 -2.60
C GLY A 133 -1.51 11.87 -3.10
N ASN A 134 -0.88 10.91 -2.41
CA ASN A 134 -1.12 9.49 -2.57
C ASN A 134 -1.48 8.93 -1.19
N GLN A 135 -2.61 8.24 -1.09
CA GLN A 135 -3.08 7.67 0.17
C GLN A 135 -3.62 6.27 -0.04
N VAL A 136 -3.34 5.39 0.92
CA VAL A 136 -3.86 4.02 0.97
C VAL A 136 -4.72 3.91 2.21
N ILE A 137 -5.94 3.44 2.01
CA ILE A 137 -6.93 3.33 3.08
C ILE A 137 -7.39 1.88 3.12
N LEU A 138 -7.26 1.24 4.29
CA LEU A 138 -7.69 -0.14 4.48
C LEU A 138 -9.16 -0.15 4.92
N TYR A 139 -9.94 -1.03 4.29
CA TYR A 139 -11.33 -1.26 4.55
C TYR A 139 -11.52 -2.74 4.95
N ASN A 140 -12.03 -2.94 6.15
CA ASN A 140 -12.33 -4.27 6.70
C ASN A 140 -13.84 -4.42 6.93
N ASP A 141 -14.44 -5.39 6.24
CA ASP A 141 -15.88 -5.69 6.31
C ASP A 141 -16.31 -6.18 7.70
N ASP A 142 -15.48 -6.97 8.37
CA ASP A 142 -15.82 -7.63 9.64
C ASP A 142 -16.01 -6.62 10.78
N LEU A 143 -15.48 -5.41 10.61
CA LEU A 143 -15.53 -4.33 11.61
C LEU A 143 -16.26 -3.08 11.11
N GLN A 144 -16.69 -3.03 9.84
CA GLN A 144 -17.10 -1.78 9.16
C GLN A 144 -16.17 -0.60 9.47
N ARG A 145 -14.87 -0.89 9.61
CA ARG A 145 -13.86 0.02 10.15
C ARG A 145 -12.87 0.37 9.04
N ILE A 146 -12.48 1.64 9.04
CA ILE A 146 -11.46 2.18 8.14
C ILE A 146 -10.22 2.53 8.93
N GLU A 147 -9.08 2.09 8.43
CA GLU A 147 -7.76 2.40 8.97
C GLU A 147 -6.98 3.22 7.93
N ILE A 148 -6.30 4.27 8.41
CA ILE A 148 -5.59 5.26 7.61
C ILE A 148 -4.13 5.25 8.04
#